data_AF-A0A3L7XMA3-F1
#
_entry.id   AF-A0A3L7XMA3-F1
#
_cell.length_a   1.000
_cell.length_b   1.000
_cell.length_c   1.000
_cell.angle_alpha   90.00
_cell.angle_beta   90.00
_cell.angle_gamma   90.00
#
_symmetry.space_group_name_H-M   'P 1'
#
loop_
_entity.id
_entity.type
_entity.pdbx_description
1 polymer ?
#
loop_
_entity_poly.entity_id
_entity_poly.type
_entity_poly.pdbx_seq_one_letter_code
_entity_poly.pdbx_strand_id
1 'polypeptide(L)'
;MEILNFLSSTLMLVVFFPLLGAVVLLFINREQKDLIRWLAVVFSLATFALSLVMLAQFDARVPGEQLAVLAPWIQVGTSWNINFHLGLDGMSILLVLLTTLLMPIAIFSSWTAIEERVKEYMVFFLMLETGMLGVFLSLDLFLFYIFWEFTLVPMYFLIGIWGGSNRIYAALKFFLYTMAGSILMLVAILWLGIAQGTFSVPELAARGGIDPAMQRWLFLAFAAAFAIKVPMWPLHSWLPDAHVEAPTAGSVILAGVLLKLGTYGFLRFNLALFPDASLYFAPLMA
;
A
#
# COMPACT_ATOMS: atom_id res chain seq x y z
N MET A 1 5.85 -14.16 25.70
CA MET A 1 6.35 -12.78 25.87
C MET A 1 6.74 -12.16 24.53
N GLU A 2 7.42 -12.90 23.65
CA GLU A 2 7.76 -12.43 22.28
C GLU A 2 6.54 -12.14 21.39
N ILE A 3 5.51 -13.00 21.38
CA ILE A 3 4.28 -12.76 20.57
C ILE A 3 3.54 -11.50 21.04
N LEU A 4 3.48 -11.25 22.35
CA LEU A 4 2.85 -10.04 22.89
C LEU A 4 3.64 -8.80 22.49
N ASN A 5 4.97 -8.84 22.55
CA ASN A 5 5.84 -7.74 22.10
C ASN A 5 5.76 -7.50 20.58
N PHE A 6 5.62 -8.57 19.80
CA PHE A 6 5.39 -8.50 18.36
C PHE A 6 4.06 -7.79 18.06
N LEU A 7 2.97 -8.24 18.66
CA LEU A 7 1.63 -7.66 18.46
C LEU A 7 1.49 -6.26 19.04
N SER A 8 2.25 -5.92 20.09
CA SER A 8 2.24 -4.59 20.71
C SER A 8 3.24 -3.62 20.06
N SER A 9 3.99 -4.04 19.04
CA SER A 9 4.87 -3.14 18.31
C SER A 9 4.07 -1.99 17.71
N THR A 10 4.59 -0.76 17.83
CA THR A 10 3.94 0.43 17.27
C THR A 10 3.64 0.27 15.78
N LEU A 11 4.50 -0.43 15.03
CA LEU A 11 4.25 -0.73 13.61
C LEU A 11 3.06 -1.63 13.37
N MET A 12 2.95 -2.72 14.15
CA MET A 12 1.83 -3.65 14.03
C MET A 12 0.52 -2.94 14.35
N LEU A 13 0.53 -2.09 15.38
CA LEU A 13 -0.62 -1.26 15.72
C LEU A 13 -0.94 -0.28 14.60
N VAL A 14 0.02 0.50 14.09
CA VAL A 14 -0.24 1.44 12.99
C VAL A 14 -0.83 0.73 11.76
N VAL A 15 -0.29 -0.42 11.35
CA VAL A 15 -0.77 -1.14 10.16
C VAL A 15 -2.15 -1.76 10.39
N PHE A 16 -2.37 -2.47 11.51
CA PHE A 16 -3.54 -3.34 11.67
C PHE A 16 -4.64 -2.79 12.59
N PHE A 17 -4.41 -1.70 13.33
CA PHE A 17 -5.47 -1.03 14.09
C PHE A 17 -6.67 -0.58 13.23
N PRO A 18 -6.49 -0.01 12.02
CA PRO A 18 -7.65 0.27 11.16
C PRO A 18 -8.37 -1.02 10.75
N LEU A 19 -7.65 -2.12 10.46
CA LEU A 19 -8.27 -3.42 10.17
C LEU A 19 -9.08 -3.96 11.35
N LEU A 20 -8.59 -3.79 12.59
CA LEU A 20 -9.36 -4.11 13.79
C LEU A 20 -10.67 -3.31 13.82
N GLY A 21 -10.63 -2.02 13.49
CA GLY A 21 -11.83 -1.19 13.35
C GLY A 21 -12.80 -1.72 12.30
N ALA A 22 -12.29 -2.13 11.13
CA ALA A 22 -13.10 -2.74 10.08
C ALA A 22 -13.81 -4.00 10.59
N VAL A 23 -13.11 -4.88 11.32
CA VAL A 23 -13.68 -6.09 11.94
C VAL A 23 -14.74 -5.73 12.98
N VAL A 24 -14.48 -4.76 13.86
CA VAL A 24 -15.46 -4.30 14.86
C VAL A 24 -16.75 -3.80 14.20
N LEU A 25 -16.65 -3.03 13.12
CA LEU A 25 -17.82 -2.51 12.39
C LEU A 25 -18.70 -3.62 11.78
N LEU A 26 -18.13 -4.79 11.47
CA LEU A 26 -18.92 -5.93 10.95
C LEU A 26 -19.99 -6.38 11.95
N PHE A 27 -19.70 -6.31 13.25
CA PHE A 27 -20.59 -6.76 14.32
C PHE A 27 -21.65 -5.73 14.74
N ILE A 28 -21.55 -4.47 14.29
CA ILE A 28 -22.53 -3.42 14.61
C ILE A 28 -23.78 -3.55 13.73
N ASN A 29 -24.99 -3.26 14.20
CA ASN A 29 -26.17 -3.29 13.33
C ASN A 29 -26.05 -2.20 12.22
N ARG A 30 -26.32 -2.57 10.96
CA ARG A 30 -26.27 -1.68 9.79
C ARG A 30 -27.20 -0.47 9.87
N GLU A 31 -28.24 -0.54 10.71
CA GLU A 31 -29.18 0.56 10.96
C GLU A 31 -28.56 1.67 11.82
N GLN A 32 -27.54 1.37 12.63
CA GLN A 32 -26.86 2.33 13.51
C GLN A 32 -25.79 3.13 12.75
N LYS A 33 -26.22 3.87 11.71
CA LYS A 33 -25.32 4.59 10.79
C LYS A 33 -24.37 5.54 11.52
N ASP A 34 -24.85 6.31 12.48
CA ASP A 34 -24.01 7.29 13.19
C ASP A 34 -22.97 6.63 14.08
N LEU A 35 -23.31 5.53 14.76
CA LEU A 35 -22.34 4.76 15.53
C LEU A 35 -21.24 4.21 14.63
N ILE A 36 -21.61 3.66 13.46
CA ILE A 36 -20.65 3.15 12.47
C ILE A 36 -19.68 4.25 12.01
N ARG A 37 -20.20 5.43 11.67
CA ARG A 37 -19.37 6.56 11.22
C ARG A 37 -18.43 7.04 12.32
N TRP A 38 -18.93 7.21 13.55
CA TRP A 38 -18.11 7.62 14.68
C TRP A 38 -17.03 6.60 15.00
N LEU A 39 -17.35 5.31 15.03
CA LEU A 39 -16.35 4.27 15.24
C LEU A 39 -15.28 4.30 14.15
N ALA A 40 -15.65 4.43 12.87
CA ALA A 40 -14.69 4.54 11.77
C ALA A 40 -13.72 5.73 11.95
N VAL A 41 -14.26 6.90 12.29
CA VAL A 41 -13.45 8.10 12.58
C VAL A 41 -12.54 7.88 13.78
N VAL A 42 -13.04 7.28 14.86
CA VAL A 42 -12.25 7.01 16.07
C VAL A 42 -11.09 6.07 15.77
N PHE A 43 -11.33 4.97 15.05
CA PHE A 43 -10.25 4.04 14.67
C PHE A 43 -9.21 4.74 13.80
N SER A 44 -9.62 5.53 12.81
CA SER A 44 -8.69 6.24 11.93
C SER A 44 -7.92 7.35 12.66
N LEU A 45 -8.56 8.13 13.54
CA LEU A 45 -7.88 9.13 14.38
C LEU A 45 -6.91 8.49 15.38
N ALA A 46 -7.25 7.33 15.93
CA ALA A 46 -6.34 6.59 16.79
C ALA A 46 -5.14 6.05 16.00
N THR A 47 -5.32 5.58 14.76
CA THR A 47 -4.21 5.22 13.85
C THR A 47 -3.31 6.43 13.58
N PHE A 48 -3.88 7.62 13.39
CA PHE A 48 -3.12 8.87 13.28
C PHE A 48 -2.36 9.22 14.57
N ALA A 49 -2.97 9.07 15.74
CA ALA A 49 -2.26 9.27 17.00
C ALA A 49 -1.09 8.27 17.16
N LEU A 50 -1.28 7.01 16.76
CA LEU A 50 -0.24 5.99 16.76
C LEU A 50 0.90 6.32 15.78
N SER A 51 0.60 6.90 14.61
CA SER A 51 1.63 7.33 13.66
C SER A 51 2.44 8.53 14.17
N LEU A 52 1.84 9.41 14.99
CA LEU A 52 2.58 10.47 15.70
C LEU A 52 3.50 9.90 16.79
N VAL A 53 3.06 8.87 17.51
CA VAL A 53 3.94 8.15 18.45
C VAL A 53 5.10 7.51 17.70
N MET A 54 4.83 6.89 16.55
CA MET A 54 5.86 6.32 15.68
C MET A 54 6.85 7.40 15.19
N LEU A 55 6.38 8.60 14.84
CA LEU A 55 7.24 9.73 14.49
C LEU A 55 8.11 10.18 15.67
N ALA A 56 7.57 10.22 16.89
CA ALA A 56 8.34 10.59 18.08
C ALA A 56 9.44 9.57 18.44
N GLN A 57 9.27 8.31 18.01
CA GLN A 57 10.28 7.24 18.16
C GLN A 57 11.34 7.25 17.04
N PHE A 58 11.08 7.93 15.93
CA PHE A 58 11.97 7.96 14.77
C PHE A 58 13.13 8.94 14.99
N ASP A 59 14.37 8.47 14.81
CA ASP A 59 15.57 9.30 14.89
C ASP A 59 16.10 9.64 13.49
N ALA A 60 15.86 10.86 13.01
CA ALA A 60 16.31 11.31 11.69
C ALA A 60 17.84 11.35 11.51
N ARG A 61 18.62 11.19 12.59
CA ARG A 61 20.09 11.14 12.53
C ARG A 61 20.63 9.76 12.18
N VAL A 62 19.83 8.72 12.37
CA VAL A 62 20.22 7.33 12.10
C VAL A 62 19.74 6.95 10.70
N PRO A 63 20.65 6.72 9.73
CA PRO A 63 20.26 6.29 8.40
C PRO A 63 19.78 4.85 8.40
N GLY A 64 18.89 4.52 7.48
CA GLY A 64 18.42 3.16 7.25
C GLY A 64 17.11 2.81 7.97
N GLU A 65 16.87 1.50 8.08
CA GLU A 65 15.68 0.93 8.71
C GLU A 65 15.70 1.14 10.23
N GLN A 66 14.57 1.60 10.76
CA GLN A 66 14.28 1.77 12.17
C GLN A 66 12.93 1.11 12.48
N LEU A 67 12.69 0.81 13.76
CA LEU A 67 11.49 0.09 14.21
C LEU A 67 11.24 -1.13 13.31
N ALA A 68 11.91 -2.26 13.56
CA ALA A 68 11.78 -3.42 12.70
C ALA A 68 10.89 -4.48 13.35
N VAL A 69 10.03 -5.10 12.55
CA VAL A 69 9.31 -6.32 12.91
C VAL A 69 9.69 -7.37 11.87
N LEU A 70 10.50 -8.33 12.27
CA LEU A 70 10.98 -9.42 11.43
C LEU A 70 10.59 -10.75 12.07
N ALA A 71 9.76 -11.53 11.37
CA ALA A 71 9.41 -12.88 11.77
C ALA A 71 9.36 -13.81 10.55
N PRO A 72 9.80 -15.08 10.67
CA PRO A 72 9.57 -16.07 9.63
C PRO A 72 8.07 -16.23 9.38
N TRP A 73 7.63 -16.26 8.11
CA TRP A 73 6.21 -16.35 7.79
C TRP A 73 5.85 -17.57 6.96
N ILE A 74 6.37 -17.66 5.74
CA ILE A 74 6.05 -18.74 4.80
C ILE A 74 7.36 -19.35 4.31
N GLN A 75 7.49 -20.66 4.53
CA GLN A 75 8.58 -21.47 3.98
C GLN A 75 8.00 -22.47 2.99
N VAL A 76 8.36 -22.35 1.70
CA VAL A 76 7.94 -23.29 0.66
C VAL A 76 9.17 -24.02 0.12
N GLY A 77 9.30 -25.31 0.47
CA GLY A 77 10.48 -26.10 0.15
C GLY A 77 11.74 -25.57 0.85
N THR A 78 12.91 -25.74 0.24
CA THR A 78 14.20 -25.31 0.79
C THR A 78 14.65 -23.92 0.33
N SER A 79 13.95 -23.31 -0.63
CA SER A 79 14.47 -22.15 -1.37
C SER A 79 13.63 -20.88 -1.23
N TRP A 80 12.40 -20.98 -0.70
CA TRP A 80 11.52 -19.83 -0.53
C TRP A 80 11.43 -19.50 0.95
N ASN A 81 12.15 -18.47 1.36
CA ASN A 81 12.06 -17.92 2.71
C ASN A 81 11.39 -16.55 2.66
N ILE A 82 10.08 -16.53 2.86
CA ILE A 82 9.28 -15.30 2.91
C ILE A 82 9.15 -14.91 4.37
N ASN A 83 9.55 -13.69 4.69
CA ASN A 83 9.47 -13.16 6.04
C ASN A 83 8.33 -12.17 6.15
N PHE A 84 7.71 -12.12 7.32
CA PHE A 84 6.93 -10.98 7.73
C PHE A 84 7.90 -9.89 8.18
N HIS A 85 8.35 -9.08 7.22
CA HIS A 85 9.32 -7.99 7.46
C HIS A 85 8.64 -6.64 7.23
N LEU A 86 8.31 -5.97 8.34
CA LEU A 86 7.93 -4.56 8.35
C LEU A 86 9.06 -3.73 8.94
N GLY A 87 9.28 -2.54 8.41
CA GLY A 87 10.22 -1.59 8.95
C GLY A 87 9.90 -0.16 8.52
N LEU A 88 10.47 0.80 9.25
CA LEU A 88 10.27 2.22 9.02
C LEU A 88 11.56 2.87 8.54
N ASP A 89 11.45 3.83 7.62
CA ASP A 89 12.55 4.71 7.25
C ASP A 89 12.06 6.14 7.00
N GLY A 90 12.98 7.03 6.63
CA GLY A 90 12.68 8.45 6.42
C GLY A 90 11.69 8.74 5.28
N MET A 91 11.59 7.87 4.27
CA MET A 91 10.59 8.02 3.20
C MET A 91 9.22 7.54 3.67
N SER A 92 9.20 6.39 4.34
CA SER A 92 7.98 5.70 4.76
C SER A 92 7.26 6.47 5.86
N ILE A 93 7.98 7.08 6.80
CA ILE A 93 7.36 7.87 7.89
C ILE A 93 6.51 9.02 7.36
N LEU A 94 6.98 9.73 6.33
CA LEU A 94 6.24 10.85 5.73
C LEU A 94 4.95 10.37 5.05
N LEU A 95 5.03 9.23 4.36
CA LEU A 95 3.89 8.64 3.64
C LEU A 95 2.88 8.02 4.60
N VAL A 96 3.33 7.42 5.70
CA VAL A 96 2.47 6.93 6.78
C VAL A 96 1.73 8.09 7.47
N LEU A 97 2.43 9.18 7.80
CA LEU A 97 1.81 10.38 8.39
C LEU A 97 0.78 11.01 7.44
N LEU A 98 1.12 11.14 6.16
CA LEU A 98 0.19 11.63 5.14
C LEU A 98 -1.07 10.75 5.06
N THR A 99 -0.88 9.44 5.02
CA THR A 99 -1.97 8.47 4.92
C THR A 99 -2.89 8.55 6.13
N THR A 100 -2.32 8.44 7.33
CA THR A 100 -3.09 8.46 8.58
C THR A 100 -3.72 9.82 8.86
N LEU A 101 -3.18 10.93 8.34
CA LEU A 101 -3.82 12.25 8.42
C LEU A 101 -5.02 12.36 7.47
N LEU A 102 -4.89 11.90 6.23
CA LEU A 102 -5.93 12.06 5.22
C LEU A 102 -7.12 11.11 5.44
N MET A 103 -6.90 9.93 6.01
CA MET A 103 -7.95 8.95 6.26
C MET A 103 -9.11 9.45 7.13
N PRO A 104 -8.89 10.03 8.34
CA PRO A 104 -9.99 10.54 9.14
C PRO A 104 -10.69 11.73 8.48
N ILE A 105 -9.94 12.57 7.75
CA ILE A 105 -10.50 13.70 6.99
C ILE A 105 -11.43 13.20 5.88
N ALA A 106 -10.99 12.20 5.11
CA ALA A 106 -11.75 11.58 4.05
C ALA A 106 -13.03 10.93 4.59
N ILE A 107 -12.92 10.11 5.65
CA ILE A 107 -14.07 9.49 6.32
C ILE A 107 -15.05 10.57 6.80
N PHE A 108 -14.56 11.60 7.49
CA PHE A 108 -15.41 12.66 8.02
C PHE A 108 -16.12 13.45 6.91
N SER A 109 -15.44 13.72 5.79
CA SER A 109 -16.02 14.42 4.63
C SER A 109 -17.19 13.67 3.98
N SER A 110 -17.28 12.35 4.18
CA SER A 110 -18.29 11.49 3.55
C SER A 110 -19.62 11.44 4.32
N TRP A 111 -19.72 12.12 5.48
CA TRP A 111 -20.79 11.94 6.46
C TRP A 111 -22.20 12.13 5.90
N THR A 112 -22.40 13.19 5.11
CA THR A 112 -23.68 13.54 4.47
C THR A 112 -23.77 13.04 3.03
N ALA A 113 -22.64 12.71 2.41
CA ALA A 113 -22.61 12.22 1.03
C ALA A 113 -22.99 10.73 0.93
N ILE A 114 -22.72 9.95 1.98
CA ILE A 114 -22.95 8.49 2.00
C ILE A 114 -24.04 8.15 2.99
N GLU A 115 -25.23 7.84 2.48
CA GLU A 115 -26.40 7.44 3.29
C GLU A 115 -26.78 5.96 3.12
N GLU A 116 -26.39 5.33 2.01
CA GLU A 116 -26.64 3.92 1.74
C GLU A 116 -25.38 3.08 1.96
N ARG A 117 -25.58 1.86 2.52
CA ARG A 117 -24.48 0.90 2.77
C ARG A 117 -23.30 1.51 3.53
N VAL A 118 -23.60 2.37 4.50
CA VAL A 118 -22.59 3.13 5.29
C VAL A 118 -21.59 2.19 5.96
N LYS A 119 -22.04 1.03 6.45
CA LYS A 119 -21.17 0.03 7.06
C LYS A 119 -20.07 -0.41 6.10
N GLU A 120 -20.47 -0.90 4.92
CA GLU A 120 -19.55 -1.45 3.93
C GLU A 120 -18.57 -0.37 3.45
N TYR A 121 -19.05 0.87 3.27
CA TYR A 121 -18.19 2.00 2.91
C TYR A 121 -17.08 2.24 3.95
N MET A 122 -17.45 2.32 5.24
CA MET A 122 -16.48 2.55 6.32
C MET A 122 -15.51 1.38 6.50
N VAL A 123 -15.99 0.15 6.36
CA VAL A 123 -15.15 -1.06 6.37
C VAL A 123 -14.11 -1.01 5.25
N PHE A 124 -14.51 -0.69 4.02
CA PHE A 124 -13.58 -0.59 2.90
C PHE A 124 -12.57 0.56 3.07
N PHE A 125 -12.96 1.70 3.65
CA PHE A 125 -12.01 2.78 3.97
C PHE A 125 -10.93 2.33 4.95
N LEU A 126 -11.32 1.66 6.05
CA LEU A 126 -10.36 1.15 7.04
C LEU A 126 -9.47 0.02 6.50
N MET A 127 -10.02 -0.84 5.63
CA MET A 127 -9.22 -1.83 4.89
C MET A 127 -8.23 -1.14 3.94
N LEU A 128 -8.65 -0.09 3.24
CA LEU A 128 -7.79 0.68 2.34
C LEU A 128 -6.63 1.32 3.10
N GLU A 129 -6.90 1.91 4.27
CA GLU A 129 -5.88 2.44 5.19
C GLU A 129 -4.85 1.39 5.56
N THR A 130 -5.30 0.21 6.00
CA THR A 130 -4.43 -0.94 6.32
C THR A 130 -3.53 -1.30 5.14
N GLY A 131 -4.11 -1.39 3.93
CA GLY A 131 -3.36 -1.71 2.72
C GLY A 131 -2.28 -0.68 2.40
N MET A 132 -2.63 0.61 2.42
CA MET A 132 -1.68 1.68 2.10
C MET A 132 -0.53 1.73 3.11
N LEU A 133 -0.83 1.59 4.41
CA LEU A 133 0.19 1.55 5.46
C LEU A 133 1.10 0.33 5.32
N GLY A 134 0.53 -0.84 5.04
CA GLY A 134 1.30 -2.05 4.79
C GLY A 134 2.23 -1.92 3.58
N VAL A 135 1.81 -1.26 2.50
CA VAL A 135 2.67 -1.00 1.33
C VAL A 135 3.91 -0.17 1.71
N PHE A 136 3.73 0.92 2.46
CA PHE A 136 4.84 1.78 2.83
C PHE A 136 5.78 1.14 3.85
N LEU A 137 5.30 0.20 4.67
CA LEU A 137 6.09 -0.39 5.74
C LEU A 137 6.67 -1.76 5.40
N SER A 138 6.31 -2.36 4.27
CA SER A 138 6.79 -3.69 3.87
C SER A 138 8.22 -3.65 3.32
N LEU A 139 9.07 -4.51 3.88
CA LEU A 139 10.47 -4.72 3.49
C LEU A 139 10.75 -6.11 2.94
N ASP A 140 9.72 -6.95 2.83
CA ASP A 140 9.73 -8.18 2.05
C ASP A 140 8.92 -7.95 0.76
N LEU A 141 9.48 -8.31 -0.40
CA LEU A 141 8.85 -8.09 -1.71
C LEU A 141 7.50 -8.80 -1.84
N PHE A 142 7.37 -9.99 -1.28
CA PHE A 142 6.13 -10.76 -1.35
C PHE A 142 5.06 -10.15 -0.44
N LEU A 143 5.45 -9.73 0.77
CA LEU A 143 4.56 -9.01 1.68
C LEU A 143 4.11 -7.66 1.09
N PHE A 144 5.04 -6.91 0.48
CA PHE A 144 4.74 -5.68 -0.25
C PHE A 144 3.69 -5.93 -1.33
N TYR A 145 3.86 -6.99 -2.14
CA TYR A 145 2.90 -7.34 -3.19
C TYR A 145 1.51 -7.63 -2.63
N ILE A 146 1.41 -8.34 -1.51
CA ILE A 146 0.13 -8.62 -0.85
C ILE A 146 -0.57 -7.33 -0.44
N PHE A 147 0.12 -6.42 0.25
CA PHE A 147 -0.50 -5.14 0.62
C PHE A 147 -0.81 -4.27 -0.60
N TRP A 148 0.05 -4.31 -1.63
CA TRP A 148 -0.16 -3.60 -2.89
C TRP A 148 -1.47 -4.03 -3.57
N GLU A 149 -1.69 -5.33 -3.73
CA GLU A 149 -2.95 -5.88 -4.24
C GLU A 149 -4.11 -5.67 -3.28
N PHE A 150 -3.86 -5.72 -1.97
CA PHE A 150 -4.89 -5.46 -0.98
C PHE A 150 -5.45 -4.05 -1.09
N THR A 151 -4.68 -3.03 -1.48
CA THR A 151 -5.22 -1.69 -1.75
C THR A 151 -6.22 -1.65 -2.90
N LEU A 152 -6.08 -2.57 -3.86
CA LEU A 152 -6.89 -2.59 -5.06
C LEU A 152 -8.34 -3.01 -4.77
N VAL A 153 -8.51 -3.99 -3.88
CA VAL A 153 -9.81 -4.58 -3.57
C VAL A 153 -10.79 -3.58 -2.96
N PRO A 154 -10.48 -2.87 -1.84
CA PRO A 154 -11.37 -1.85 -1.30
C PRO A 154 -11.62 -0.72 -2.28
N MET A 155 -10.60 -0.25 -3.00
CA MET A 155 -10.77 0.88 -3.92
C MET A 155 -11.70 0.52 -5.09
N TYR A 156 -11.58 -0.70 -5.63
CA TYR A 156 -12.50 -1.22 -6.64
C TYR A 156 -13.97 -1.16 -6.18
N PHE A 157 -14.26 -1.62 -4.96
CA PHE A 157 -15.62 -1.57 -4.41
C PHE A 157 -16.07 -0.14 -4.09
N LEU A 158 -15.19 0.71 -3.57
CA LEU A 158 -15.49 2.11 -3.27
C LEU A 158 -15.94 2.86 -4.53
N ILE A 159 -15.24 2.69 -5.65
CA ILE A 159 -15.65 3.24 -6.94
C ILE A 159 -16.94 2.54 -7.40
N GLY A 160 -16.95 1.21 -7.50
CA GLY A 160 -18.03 0.46 -8.17
C GLY A 160 -19.41 0.55 -7.49
N ILE A 161 -19.46 0.74 -6.16
CA ILE A 161 -20.71 0.79 -5.39
C ILE A 161 -21.16 2.23 -5.11
N TRP A 162 -20.24 3.13 -4.72
CA TRP A 162 -20.57 4.51 -4.29
C TRP A 162 -20.14 5.59 -5.28
N GLY A 163 -19.60 5.21 -6.44
CA GLY A 163 -19.24 6.15 -7.48
C GLY A 163 -20.44 6.74 -8.25
N GLY A 164 -20.11 7.54 -9.26
CA GLY A 164 -21.02 8.23 -10.16
C GLY A 164 -21.74 7.32 -11.18
N SER A 165 -22.16 7.91 -12.30
CA SER A 165 -23.00 7.22 -13.30
C SER A 165 -22.26 6.13 -14.07
N ASN A 166 -20.97 6.32 -14.39
CA ASN A 166 -20.15 5.34 -15.12
C ASN A 166 -19.25 4.52 -14.20
N ARG A 167 -19.56 4.48 -12.90
CA ARG A 167 -18.73 3.86 -11.85
C ARG A 167 -18.30 2.42 -12.12
N ILE A 168 -19.13 1.59 -12.75
CA ILE A 168 -18.79 0.19 -13.04
C ILE A 168 -17.69 0.11 -14.10
N TYR A 169 -17.81 0.91 -15.17
CA TYR A 169 -16.79 1.00 -16.21
C TYR A 169 -15.47 1.52 -15.63
N ALA A 170 -15.52 2.60 -14.84
CA ALA A 170 -14.34 3.18 -14.22
C ALA A 170 -13.66 2.21 -13.24
N ALA A 171 -14.43 1.52 -12.39
CA ALA A 171 -13.90 0.54 -11.45
C ALA A 171 -13.23 -0.65 -12.16
N LEU A 172 -13.87 -1.21 -13.18
CA LEU A 172 -13.31 -2.31 -13.97
C LEU A 172 -12.05 -1.88 -14.73
N LYS A 173 -12.08 -0.69 -15.36
CA LYS A 173 -10.91 -0.15 -16.07
C LYS A 173 -9.73 0.06 -15.12
N PHE A 174 -9.96 0.71 -13.98
CA PHE A 174 -8.97 0.89 -12.92
C PHE A 174 -8.37 -0.46 -12.46
N PHE A 175 -9.24 -1.42 -12.17
CA PHE A 175 -8.84 -2.76 -11.71
C PHE A 175 -8.00 -3.49 -12.75
N LEU A 176 -8.46 -3.56 -14.00
CA LEU A 176 -7.76 -4.27 -15.07
C LEU A 176 -6.42 -3.61 -15.42
N TYR A 177 -6.35 -2.28 -15.47
CA TYR A 177 -5.10 -1.56 -15.71
C TYR A 177 -4.07 -1.89 -14.64
N THR A 178 -4.43 -1.70 -13.37
CA THR A 178 -3.51 -1.85 -12.25
C THR A 178 -3.12 -3.31 -12.02
N MET A 179 -4.07 -4.24 -12.16
CA MET A 179 -3.79 -5.68 -12.03
C MET A 179 -2.87 -6.20 -13.13
N ALA A 180 -3.03 -5.74 -14.38
CA ALA A 180 -2.18 -6.16 -15.49
C ALA A 180 -0.69 -5.83 -15.23
N GLY A 181 -0.40 -4.62 -14.77
CA GLY A 181 0.97 -4.26 -14.36
C GLY A 181 1.46 -5.08 -13.17
N SER A 182 0.60 -5.27 -12.18
CA SER A 182 0.99 -5.93 -10.94
C SER A 182 1.27 -7.43 -11.13
N ILE A 183 0.61 -8.11 -12.07
CA ILE A 183 0.95 -9.50 -12.43
C ILE A 183 2.38 -9.59 -13.00
N LEU A 184 2.79 -8.64 -13.84
CA LEU A 184 4.17 -8.61 -14.36
C LEU A 184 5.18 -8.41 -13.23
N MET A 185 4.88 -7.50 -12.30
CA MET A 185 5.69 -7.29 -11.11
C MET A 185 5.75 -8.54 -10.23
N LEU A 186 4.66 -9.28 -10.06
CA LEU A 186 4.65 -10.54 -9.31
C LEU A 186 5.61 -11.57 -9.92
N VAL A 187 5.57 -11.75 -11.24
CA VAL A 187 6.49 -12.66 -11.94
C VAL A 187 7.95 -12.28 -11.68
N ALA A 188 8.27 -10.98 -11.70
CA ALA A 188 9.61 -10.47 -11.41
C ALA A 188 10.01 -10.67 -9.94
N ILE A 189 9.09 -10.43 -8.99
CA ILE A 189 9.30 -10.67 -7.56
C ILE A 189 9.62 -12.14 -7.31
N LEU A 190 8.82 -13.05 -7.86
CA LEU A 190 9.03 -14.49 -7.69
C LEU A 190 10.36 -14.92 -8.30
N TRP A 191 10.66 -14.49 -9.53
CA TRP A 191 11.94 -14.82 -10.17
C TRP A 191 13.11 -14.33 -9.33
N LEU A 192 13.09 -13.07 -8.88
CA LEU A 192 14.17 -12.46 -8.12
C LEU A 192 14.37 -13.16 -6.78
N GLY A 193 13.27 -13.40 -6.05
CA GLY A 193 13.34 -14.04 -4.75
C GLY A 193 13.86 -15.48 -4.82
N ILE A 194 13.49 -16.23 -5.86
CA ILE A 194 14.01 -17.59 -6.09
C ILE A 194 15.49 -17.55 -6.48
N ALA A 195 15.87 -16.66 -7.40
CA ALA A 195 17.24 -16.56 -7.90
C ALA A 195 18.24 -16.12 -6.81
N GLN A 196 17.81 -15.27 -5.88
CA GLN A 196 18.63 -14.74 -4.79
C GLN A 196 18.44 -15.48 -3.46
N GLY A 197 17.44 -16.36 -3.37
CA GLY A 197 17.11 -17.14 -2.16
C GLY A 197 16.51 -16.34 -1.01
N THR A 198 16.02 -15.13 -1.26
CA THR A 198 15.43 -14.23 -0.26
C THR A 198 14.47 -13.23 -0.92
N PHE A 199 13.41 -12.86 -0.21
CA PHE A 199 12.49 -11.78 -0.62
C PHE A 199 12.75 -10.49 0.17
N SER A 200 13.72 -10.46 1.08
CA SER A 200 14.07 -9.28 1.88
C SER A 200 14.71 -8.20 1.02
N VAL A 201 14.08 -7.03 0.95
CA VAL A 201 14.52 -5.88 0.14
C VAL A 201 15.88 -5.36 0.60
N PRO A 202 16.16 -5.15 1.91
CA PRO A 202 17.49 -4.75 2.36
C PRO A 202 18.58 -5.76 1.99
N GLU A 203 18.29 -7.06 2.09
CA GLU A 203 19.25 -8.11 1.75
C GLU A 203 19.52 -8.17 0.24
N LEU A 204 18.48 -8.06 -0.58
CA LEU A 204 18.60 -8.00 -2.05
C LEU A 204 19.43 -6.79 -2.50
N ALA A 205 19.15 -5.61 -1.93
CA ALA A 205 19.86 -4.38 -2.25
C ALA A 205 21.35 -4.46 -1.84
N ALA A 206 21.65 -5.07 -0.68
CA ALA A 206 23.03 -5.21 -0.19
C ALA A 206 23.84 -6.25 -0.97
N ARG A 207 23.21 -7.36 -1.39
CA ARG A 207 23.89 -8.44 -2.14
C ARG A 207 24.22 -8.03 -3.57
N GLY A 208 23.28 -7.39 -4.26
CA GLY A 208 23.42 -7.11 -5.68
C GLY A 208 23.69 -8.38 -6.51
N GLY A 209 24.60 -8.29 -7.48
CA GLY A 209 25.02 -9.45 -8.29
C GLY A 209 23.99 -9.94 -9.31
N ILE A 210 22.95 -9.15 -9.58
CA ILE A 210 22.00 -9.42 -10.66
C ILE A 210 22.65 -8.99 -11.97
N ASP A 211 22.73 -9.90 -12.93
CA ASP A 211 23.25 -9.62 -14.27
C ASP A 211 22.60 -8.35 -14.88
N PRO A 212 23.37 -7.41 -15.46
CA PRO A 212 22.81 -6.15 -15.97
C PRO A 212 21.72 -6.31 -17.03
N ALA A 213 21.76 -7.35 -17.87
CA ALA A 213 20.71 -7.60 -18.84
C ALA A 213 19.43 -8.06 -18.15
N MET A 214 19.54 -8.90 -17.11
CA MET A 214 18.40 -9.31 -16.29
C MET A 214 17.83 -8.15 -15.47
N GLN A 215 18.66 -7.28 -14.89
CA GLN A 215 18.19 -6.08 -14.20
C GLN A 215 17.26 -5.25 -15.08
N ARG A 216 17.52 -5.14 -16.40
CA ARG A 216 16.65 -4.38 -17.32
C ARG A 216 15.25 -4.97 -17.41
N TRP A 217 15.13 -6.30 -17.51
CA TRP A 217 13.83 -6.97 -17.58
C TRP A 217 13.07 -6.86 -16.26
N LEU A 218 13.75 -7.07 -15.14
CA LEU A 218 13.14 -6.93 -13.80
C LEU A 218 12.70 -5.48 -13.56
N PHE A 219 13.56 -4.52 -13.89
CA PHE A 219 13.25 -3.11 -13.82
C PHE A 219 12.00 -2.76 -14.61
N LEU A 220 11.88 -3.22 -15.86
CA LEU A 220 10.72 -2.95 -16.71
C LEU A 220 9.43 -3.59 -16.16
N ALA A 221 9.53 -4.80 -15.59
CA ALA A 221 8.39 -5.49 -14.99
C ALA A 221 7.84 -4.74 -13.75
N PHE A 222 8.72 -4.28 -12.86
CA PHE A 222 8.34 -3.44 -11.74
C PHE A 222 7.87 -2.05 -12.21
N ALA A 223 8.62 -1.43 -13.14
CA ALA A 223 8.31 -0.12 -13.70
C ALA A 223 6.94 -0.10 -14.36
N ALA A 224 6.50 -1.18 -15.02
CA ALA A 224 5.17 -1.25 -15.62
C ALA A 224 4.07 -1.10 -14.56
N ALA A 225 4.16 -1.83 -13.45
CA ALA A 225 3.20 -1.72 -12.34
C ALA A 225 3.21 -0.31 -11.72
N PHE A 226 4.41 0.24 -11.49
CA PHE A 226 4.56 1.55 -10.87
C PHE A 226 4.12 2.68 -11.82
N ALA A 227 4.50 2.65 -13.09
CA ALA A 227 4.12 3.63 -14.10
C ALA A 227 2.61 3.68 -14.33
N ILE A 228 1.93 2.53 -14.29
CA ILE A 228 0.46 2.47 -14.30
C ILE A 228 -0.12 3.18 -13.08
N LYS A 229 0.43 2.95 -11.88
CA LYS A 229 -0.06 3.57 -10.64
C LYS A 229 0.37 5.03 -10.43
N VAL A 230 1.40 5.51 -11.14
CA VAL A 230 1.86 6.93 -11.24
C VAL A 230 1.19 7.73 -12.38
N PRO A 231 0.26 7.13 -13.14
CA PRO A 231 -0.15 7.56 -14.49
C PRO A 231 0.92 8.19 -15.39
N MET A 232 1.99 7.47 -15.72
CA MET A 232 2.93 7.93 -16.76
C MET A 232 2.30 7.81 -18.16
N TRP A 233 2.74 8.62 -19.13
CA TRP A 233 2.39 8.38 -20.54
C TRP A 233 2.93 7.00 -20.97
N PRO A 234 2.14 6.10 -21.62
CA PRO A 234 0.74 6.22 -22.07
C PRO A 234 -0.28 5.59 -21.09
N LEU A 235 0.17 5.14 -19.93
CA LEU A 235 -0.53 4.27 -18.99
C LEU A 235 -1.46 5.03 -18.02
N HIS A 236 -1.89 6.25 -18.37
CA HIS A 236 -2.65 7.15 -17.50
C HIS A 236 -4.16 7.18 -17.77
N SER A 237 -4.63 6.52 -18.83
CA SER A 237 -6.02 6.69 -19.31
C SER A 237 -7.09 6.21 -18.33
N TRP A 238 -6.73 5.39 -17.33
CA TRP A 238 -7.64 4.96 -16.26
C TRP A 238 -7.88 6.05 -15.21
N LEU A 239 -6.93 6.97 -15.03
CA LEU A 239 -6.93 7.94 -13.94
C LEU A 239 -8.09 8.94 -14.04
N PRO A 240 -8.38 9.57 -15.21
CA PRO A 240 -9.48 10.53 -15.31
C PRO A 240 -10.82 9.90 -14.96
N ASP A 241 -11.10 8.69 -15.49
CA ASP A 241 -12.35 7.98 -15.21
C ASP A 241 -12.47 7.61 -13.74
N ALA A 242 -11.37 7.12 -13.13
CA ALA A 242 -11.36 6.76 -11.71
C ALA A 242 -11.62 7.96 -10.81
N HIS A 243 -11.05 9.14 -11.11
CA HIS A 243 -11.26 10.34 -10.31
C HIS A 243 -12.63 10.97 -10.48
N VAL A 244 -13.14 11.01 -11.71
CA VAL A 244 -14.47 11.56 -12.00
C VAL A 244 -15.55 10.72 -11.34
N GLU A 245 -15.40 9.39 -11.38
CA GLU A 245 -16.44 8.49 -10.90
C GLU A 245 -16.30 8.10 -9.43
N ALA A 246 -15.12 8.18 -8.81
CA ALA A 246 -14.98 7.85 -7.38
C ALA A 246 -15.79 8.82 -6.50
N PRO A 247 -16.34 8.34 -5.35
CA PRO A 247 -16.93 9.24 -4.36
C PRO A 247 -15.88 10.26 -3.88
N THR A 248 -16.31 11.46 -3.46
CA THR A 248 -15.41 12.57 -3.11
C THR A 248 -14.24 12.16 -2.20
N ALA A 249 -14.54 11.49 -1.09
CA ALA A 249 -13.50 11.01 -0.16
C ALA A 249 -12.60 9.94 -0.80
N GLY A 250 -13.13 9.09 -1.69
CA GLY A 250 -12.35 8.12 -2.45
C GLY A 250 -11.37 8.81 -3.40
N SER A 251 -11.81 9.88 -4.07
CA SER A 251 -10.95 10.71 -4.91
C SER A 251 -9.86 11.43 -4.13
N VAL A 252 -10.14 11.89 -2.89
CA VAL A 252 -9.12 12.46 -1.99
C VAL A 252 -8.03 11.43 -1.68
N ILE A 253 -8.39 10.19 -1.35
CA ILE A 253 -7.41 9.13 -1.05
C ILE A 253 -6.66 8.68 -2.32
N LEU A 254 -7.36 8.59 -3.45
CA LEU A 254 -6.75 8.22 -4.73
C LEU A 254 -5.68 9.25 -5.13
N ALA A 255 -6.02 10.54 -5.04
CA ALA A 255 -5.12 11.67 -5.33
C ALA A 255 -3.99 11.77 -4.30
N GLY A 256 -4.36 11.71 -3.02
CA GLY A 256 -3.48 12.00 -1.89
C GLY A 256 -2.44 10.91 -1.64
N VAL A 257 -2.82 9.64 -1.76
CA VAL A 257 -2.00 8.52 -1.30
C VAL A 257 -1.79 7.45 -2.38
N LEU A 258 -2.82 6.96 -3.06
CA LEU A 258 -2.67 5.80 -3.96
C LEU A 258 -1.67 6.04 -5.09
N LEU A 259 -1.64 7.25 -5.65
CA LEU A 259 -0.63 7.65 -6.65
C LEU A 259 0.80 7.65 -6.11
N LYS A 260 0.98 7.94 -4.81
CA LYS A 260 2.29 7.95 -4.16
C LYS A 260 2.84 6.56 -3.96
N LEU A 261 1.99 5.52 -3.96
CA LEU A 261 2.45 4.12 -3.91
C LEU A 261 3.33 3.80 -5.11
N GLY A 262 2.98 4.28 -6.30
CA GLY A 262 3.76 4.03 -7.51
C GLY A 262 5.12 4.74 -7.49
N THR A 263 5.18 6.01 -7.08
CA THR A 263 6.46 6.74 -6.98
C THR A 263 7.32 6.18 -5.84
N TYR A 264 6.71 5.82 -4.71
CA TYR A 264 7.36 5.07 -3.65
C TYR A 264 7.97 3.78 -4.19
N GLY A 265 7.23 3.03 -5.02
CA GLY A 265 7.73 1.80 -5.65
C GLY A 265 8.97 2.02 -6.53
N PHE A 266 8.96 3.06 -7.37
CA PHE A 266 10.13 3.41 -8.19
C PHE A 266 11.36 3.70 -7.33
N LEU A 267 11.20 4.51 -6.28
CA LEU A 267 12.31 4.90 -5.42
C LEU A 267 12.81 3.73 -4.56
N ARG A 268 11.90 2.94 -4.00
CA ARG A 268 12.20 1.86 -3.07
C ARG A 268 12.75 0.62 -3.76
N PHE A 269 12.21 0.25 -4.91
CA PHE A 269 12.53 -1.01 -5.56
C PHE A 269 13.35 -0.81 -6.82
N ASN A 270 12.89 -0.01 -7.78
CA ASN A 270 13.61 0.13 -9.05
C ASN A 270 15.02 0.71 -8.85
N LEU A 271 15.13 1.84 -8.17
CA LEU A 271 16.43 2.50 -7.95
C LEU A 271 17.34 1.68 -7.04
N ALA A 272 16.79 1.07 -5.98
CA ALA A 272 17.59 0.36 -4.99
C ALA A 272 18.03 -1.04 -5.46
N LEU A 273 17.16 -1.78 -6.14
CA LEU A 273 17.41 -3.17 -6.53
C LEU A 273 18.07 -3.30 -7.91
N PHE A 274 17.86 -2.33 -8.81
CA PHE A 274 18.32 -2.39 -10.20
C PHE A 274 19.09 -1.11 -10.61
N PRO A 275 20.23 -0.81 -9.99
CA PRO A 275 20.96 0.44 -10.22
C PRO A 275 21.47 0.58 -11.67
N ASP A 276 21.95 -0.49 -12.30
CA ASP A 276 22.45 -0.44 -13.68
C ASP A 276 21.32 -0.18 -14.68
N ALA A 277 20.18 -0.85 -14.48
CA ALA A 277 18.99 -0.62 -15.28
C ALA A 277 18.44 0.79 -15.07
N SER A 278 18.49 1.30 -13.85
CA SER A 278 18.06 2.67 -13.52
C SER A 278 18.88 3.71 -14.28
N LEU A 279 20.21 3.57 -14.31
CA LEU A 279 21.09 4.43 -15.10
C LEU A 279 20.82 4.29 -16.60
N TYR A 280 20.60 3.06 -17.08
CA TYR A 280 20.32 2.79 -18.49
C TYR A 280 19.01 3.41 -18.97
N PHE A 281 17.93 3.31 -18.18
CA PHE A 281 16.61 3.83 -18.50
C PHE A 281 16.39 5.30 -18.08
N ALA A 282 17.31 5.91 -17.32
CA ALA A 282 17.18 7.29 -16.87
C ALA A 282 16.84 8.29 -17.99
N PRO A 283 17.46 8.25 -19.19
CA PRO A 283 17.13 9.17 -20.28
C PRO A 283 15.71 8.99 -20.85
N LEU A 284 15.11 7.81 -20.67
CA LEU A 284 13.76 7.49 -21.16
C LEU A 284 12.67 7.85 -20.14
N MET A 285 13.05 8.13 -18.89
CA MET A 285 12.11 8.45 -17.80
C MET A 285 12.19 9.91 -17.33
N ALA A 286 13.04 10.73 -17.98
CA ALA A 286 13.20 12.16 -17.68
C ALA A 286 12.13 13.03 -18.35
#